data_AF-A0A069QSE8-F1
#
_entry.id   AF-A0A069QSE8-F1
#
_cell.length_a   1.000
_cell.length_b   1.000
_cell.length_c   1.000
_cell.angle_alpha   90.00
_cell.angle_beta   90.00
_cell.angle_gamma   90.00
#
_symmetry.space_group_name_H-M   'P 1'
#
loop_
_entity.id
_entity.type
_entity.pdbx_description
1 polymer ?
#
loop_
_entity_poly.entity_id
_entity_poly.type
_entity_poly.pdbx_seq_one_letter_code
_entity_poly.pdbx_strand_id
1 'polypeptide(L)'
;MNKKFLIPTIIVVLILAGATAYLFINLNKQKEENAAIKELAEIDKKEMENEYQQFAQQYSEMKTQINNDSIVAQLTAEQEKTQKLLDELRRVKSTDAREITRLKKELATVRAVIRSYVMEIDSLNRVNASLTQENTRVKGQYEAATRQIEGLSTEKRSLSEKVAIAAQLDATGISLVAKNKRGKSTDQIEKATTLQVSFNITRNVTAASGVKDIYVRIMSPTGNLLNGAGSFSYENRTLQYSMKRSVEYNGEETPVSLFWNVSQALVAGTYQVSIFADGNMIGSRSFAFK
;
A
#
# COMPACT_ATOMS: atom_id res chain seq x y z
N MET A 1 -35.74 117.32 24.17
CA MET A 1 -35.48 115.91 23.78
C MET A 1 -34.94 115.16 25.01
N ASN A 2 -35.69 114.18 25.50
CA ASN A 2 -35.55 113.63 26.86
C ASN A 2 -34.30 112.76 27.05
N LYS A 3 -33.21 113.34 27.60
CA LYS A 3 -31.96 112.64 27.95
C LYS A 3 -32.15 111.44 28.91
N LYS A 4 -33.30 111.31 29.57
CA LYS A 4 -33.64 110.19 30.48
C LYS A 4 -33.88 108.84 29.78
N PHE A 5 -34.17 108.83 28.46
CA PHE A 5 -34.38 107.58 27.69
C PHE A 5 -33.19 107.18 26.81
N LEU A 6 -32.18 108.04 26.64
CA LEU A 6 -31.03 107.78 25.75
C LEU A 6 -30.01 106.81 26.37
N ILE A 7 -29.73 106.97 27.67
CA ILE A 7 -28.74 106.17 28.40
C ILE A 7 -29.16 104.68 28.52
N PRO A 8 -30.42 104.34 28.89
CA PRO A 8 -30.87 102.94 28.91
C PRO A 8 -30.79 102.29 27.53
N THR A 9 -31.11 103.04 26.47
CA THR A 9 -31.11 102.54 25.09
C THR A 9 -29.68 102.22 24.61
N ILE A 10 -28.70 103.07 24.92
CA ILE A 10 -27.28 102.82 24.60
C ILE A 10 -26.75 101.57 25.31
N ILE A 11 -27.11 101.38 26.59
CA ILE A 11 -26.71 100.20 27.37
C ILE A 11 -27.31 98.92 26.76
N VAL A 12 -28.58 98.95 26.37
CA VAL A 12 -29.24 97.81 25.71
C VAL A 12 -28.57 97.48 24.37
N VAL A 13 -28.20 98.49 23.57
CA VAL A 13 -27.49 98.29 22.29
C VAL A 13 -26.09 97.69 22.51
N LEU A 14 -25.36 98.12 23.54
CA LEU A 14 -24.05 97.56 23.88
C LEU A 14 -24.14 96.11 24.36
N ILE A 15 -25.14 95.78 25.17
CA ILE A 15 -25.39 94.40 25.61
C ILE A 15 -25.77 93.51 24.42
N LEU A 16 -26.63 94.01 23.51
CA LEU A 16 -27.00 93.31 22.28
C LEU A 16 -25.79 93.08 21.38
N ALA A 17 -24.92 94.08 21.21
CA ALA A 17 -23.68 93.95 20.43
C ALA A 17 -22.68 92.95 21.05
N GLY A 18 -22.58 92.92 22.38
CA GLY A 18 -21.77 91.93 23.09
C GLY A 18 -22.33 90.51 22.96
N ALA A 19 -23.65 90.35 23.06
CA ALA A 19 -24.32 89.06 22.90
C ALA A 19 -24.20 88.51 21.47
N THR A 20 -24.34 89.37 20.45
CA THR A 20 -24.16 88.96 19.05
C THR A 20 -22.72 88.61 18.72
N ALA A 21 -21.75 89.37 19.24
CA ALA A 21 -20.33 89.06 19.09
C ALA A 21 -19.96 87.73 19.77
N TYR A 22 -20.45 87.48 20.99
CA TYR A 22 -20.26 86.22 21.70
C TYR A 22 -20.88 85.04 20.95
N LEU A 23 -22.13 85.18 20.48
CA LEU A 23 -22.80 84.18 19.66
C LEU A 23 -22.04 83.90 18.37
N PHE A 24 -21.52 84.92 17.70
CA PHE A 24 -20.75 84.77 16.47
C PHE A 24 -19.44 84.00 16.71
N ILE A 25 -18.69 84.33 17.76
CA ILE A 25 -17.45 83.62 18.14
C ILE A 25 -17.76 82.16 18.49
N ASN A 26 -18.81 81.90 19.26
CA ASN A 26 -19.19 80.54 19.65
C ASN A 26 -19.67 79.70 18.45
N LEU A 27 -20.42 80.30 17.53
CA LEU A 27 -20.82 79.68 16.26
C LEU A 27 -19.61 79.39 15.35
N ASN A 28 -18.64 80.30 15.29
CA ASN A 28 -17.45 80.12 14.48
C ASN A 28 -16.56 78.99 15.05
N LYS A 29 -16.41 78.95 16.38
CA LYS A 29 -15.69 77.88 17.08
C LYS A 29 -16.37 76.51 16.90
N GLN A 30 -17.70 76.44 17.00
CA GLN A 30 -18.45 75.21 16.67
C GLN A 30 -18.33 74.81 15.20
N LYS A 31 -18.26 75.77 14.28
CA LYS A 31 -18.05 75.48 12.85
C LYS A 31 -16.66 74.90 12.60
N GLU A 32 -15.62 75.42 13.24
CA GLU A 32 -14.26 74.87 13.18
C GLU A 32 -14.19 73.45 13.76
N GLU A 33 -14.75 73.21 14.95
CA GLU A 33 -14.81 71.87 15.54
C GLU A 33 -15.57 70.88 14.64
N ASN A 34 -16.72 71.28 14.08
CA ASN A 34 -17.46 70.44 13.14
C ASN A 34 -16.72 70.21 11.81
N ALA A 35 -15.90 71.16 11.36
CA ALA A 35 -15.08 70.99 10.17
C ALA A 35 -13.95 69.98 10.42
N ALA A 36 -13.25 70.09 11.56
CA ALA A 36 -12.20 69.15 11.95
C ALA A 36 -12.75 67.72 12.13
N ILE A 37 -13.94 67.57 12.74
CA ILE A 37 -14.60 66.26 12.88
C ILE A 37 -14.95 65.65 11.51
N LYS A 38 -15.41 66.46 10.54
CA LYS A 38 -15.68 65.98 9.18
C LYS A 38 -14.42 65.53 8.44
N GLU A 39 -13.35 66.29 8.58
CA GLU A 39 -12.07 65.96 7.96
C GLU A 39 -11.52 64.64 8.51
N LEU A 40 -11.57 64.45 9.83
CA LEU A 40 -11.18 63.19 10.47
C LEU A 40 -12.04 62.01 9.97
N ALA A 41 -13.36 62.21 9.84
CA ALA A 41 -14.26 61.19 9.33
C ALA A 41 -13.99 60.82 7.84
N GLU A 42 -13.55 61.79 7.03
CA GLU A 42 -13.13 61.52 5.64
C GLU A 42 -11.83 60.73 5.57
N ILE A 43 -10.86 61.05 6.42
CA ILE A 43 -9.59 60.33 6.52
C ILE A 43 -9.85 58.89 6.94
N ASP A 44 -10.58 58.67 8.04
CA ASP A 44 -10.95 57.35 8.55
C ASP A 44 -11.67 56.51 7.48
N LYS A 45 -12.61 57.12 6.77
CA LYS A 45 -13.34 56.46 5.69
C LYS A 45 -12.40 56.02 4.57
N LYS A 46 -11.50 56.90 4.14
CA LYS A 46 -10.56 56.62 3.05
C LYS A 46 -9.51 55.58 3.42
N GLU A 47 -9.03 55.61 4.65
CA GLU A 47 -8.12 54.59 5.19
C GLU A 47 -8.79 53.22 5.21
N MET A 48 -10.05 53.14 5.68
CA MET A 48 -10.81 51.89 5.60
C MET A 48 -10.99 51.39 4.17
N GLU A 49 -11.37 52.26 3.22
CA GLU A 49 -11.51 51.86 1.82
C GLU A 49 -10.22 51.22 1.27
N ASN A 50 -9.07 51.82 1.58
CA ASN A 50 -7.76 51.29 1.19
C ASN A 50 -7.46 49.94 1.86
N GLU A 51 -7.66 49.82 3.17
CA GLU A 51 -7.45 48.55 3.88
C GLU A 51 -8.27 47.42 3.28
N TYR A 52 -9.56 47.67 3.03
CA TYR A 52 -10.48 46.65 2.52
C TYR A 52 -10.25 46.33 1.04
N GLN A 53 -9.76 47.27 0.23
CA GLN A 53 -9.31 46.98 -1.12
C GLN A 53 -8.05 46.11 -1.13
N GLN A 54 -7.04 46.45 -0.33
CA GLN A 54 -5.83 45.63 -0.21
C GLN A 54 -6.16 44.22 0.30
N PHE A 55 -7.03 44.15 1.30
CA PHE A 55 -7.59 42.91 1.81
C PHE A 55 -8.20 42.10 0.65
N ALA A 56 -9.18 42.65 -0.06
CA ALA A 56 -9.85 41.97 -1.19
C ALA A 56 -8.88 41.47 -2.27
N GLN A 57 -7.82 42.23 -2.57
CA GLN A 57 -6.84 41.90 -3.59
C GLN A 57 -5.95 40.71 -3.17
N GLN A 58 -5.45 40.70 -1.93
CA GLN A 58 -4.69 39.57 -1.37
C GLN A 58 -5.51 38.27 -1.42
N TYR A 59 -6.82 38.34 -1.20
CA TYR A 59 -7.68 37.14 -1.31
C TYR A 59 -7.91 36.69 -2.73
N SER A 60 -8.00 37.60 -3.69
CA SER A 60 -8.15 37.24 -5.10
C SER A 60 -6.97 36.38 -5.58
N GLU A 61 -5.76 36.74 -5.19
CA GLU A 61 -4.55 35.96 -5.49
C GLU A 61 -4.62 34.57 -4.84
N MET A 62 -4.99 34.51 -3.56
CA MET A 62 -5.16 33.25 -2.84
C MET A 62 -6.24 32.34 -3.46
N LYS A 63 -7.33 32.90 -3.96
CA LYS A 63 -8.45 32.16 -4.59
C LYS A 63 -7.98 31.30 -5.76
N THR A 64 -6.98 31.75 -6.51
CA THR A 64 -6.42 31.00 -7.64
C THR A 64 -5.68 29.73 -7.26
N GLN A 65 -5.34 29.56 -5.98
CA GLN A 65 -4.59 28.41 -5.45
C GLN A 65 -5.48 27.38 -4.76
N ILE A 66 -6.81 27.52 -4.84
CA ILE A 66 -7.79 26.69 -4.12
C ILE A 66 -8.42 25.68 -5.08
N ASN A 67 -8.39 24.40 -4.71
CA ASN A 67 -9.02 23.30 -5.48
C ASN A 67 -10.34 22.77 -4.89
N ASN A 68 -10.93 23.47 -3.91
CA ASN A 68 -12.20 23.10 -3.30
C ASN A 68 -13.34 24.02 -3.78
N ASP A 69 -14.19 23.51 -4.66
CA ASP A 69 -15.27 24.25 -5.30
C ASP A 69 -16.24 24.90 -4.30
N SER A 70 -16.53 24.23 -3.18
CA SER A 70 -17.45 24.74 -2.16
C SER A 70 -16.87 25.95 -1.42
N ILE A 71 -15.59 25.87 -1.03
CA ILE A 71 -14.89 26.98 -0.38
C ILE A 71 -14.75 28.15 -1.36
N VAL A 72 -14.41 27.88 -2.63
CA VAL A 72 -14.31 28.90 -3.68
C VAL A 72 -15.64 29.62 -3.87
N ALA A 73 -16.77 28.88 -3.90
CA ALA A 73 -18.09 29.47 -4.04
C ALA A 73 -18.46 30.38 -2.86
N GLN A 74 -18.26 29.91 -1.63
CA GLN A 74 -18.53 30.69 -0.41
C GLN A 74 -17.64 31.94 -0.32
N LEU A 75 -16.36 31.80 -0.66
CA LEU A 75 -15.41 32.91 -0.69
C LEU A 75 -15.77 33.95 -1.74
N THR A 76 -16.25 33.51 -2.92
CA THR A 76 -16.71 34.40 -3.99
C THR A 76 -17.90 35.24 -3.53
N ALA A 77 -18.86 34.62 -2.84
CA ALA A 77 -20.02 35.34 -2.31
C ALA A 77 -19.62 36.41 -1.27
N GLU A 78 -18.70 36.09 -0.36
CA GLU A 78 -18.20 37.06 0.63
C GLU A 78 -17.36 38.19 -0.03
N GLN A 79 -16.63 37.91 -1.11
CA GLN A 79 -15.96 38.94 -1.91
C GLN A 79 -16.96 39.90 -2.57
N GLU A 80 -18.02 39.38 -3.20
CA GLU A 80 -19.06 40.21 -3.81
C GLU A 80 -19.75 41.09 -2.77
N LYS A 81 -19.99 40.54 -1.58
CA LYS A 81 -20.55 41.29 -0.45
C LYS A 81 -19.61 42.39 0.02
N THR A 82 -18.31 42.10 0.14
CA THR A 82 -17.28 43.11 0.47
C THR A 82 -17.30 44.25 -0.54
N GLN A 83 -17.35 43.94 -1.83
CA GLN A 83 -17.35 44.93 -2.90
C GLN A 83 -18.60 45.82 -2.82
N LYS A 84 -19.78 45.23 -2.61
CA LYS A 84 -21.03 45.99 -2.42
C LYS A 84 -20.97 46.93 -1.22
N LEU A 85 -20.45 46.46 -0.08
CA LEU A 85 -20.30 47.27 1.14
C LEU A 85 -19.28 48.41 0.97
N LEU A 86 -18.19 48.18 0.21
CA LEU A 86 -17.22 49.23 -0.13
C LEU A 86 -17.83 50.29 -1.04
N ASP A 87 -18.61 49.88 -2.04
CA ASP A 87 -19.29 50.80 -2.94
C ASP A 87 -20.39 51.60 -2.22
N GLU A 88 -21.08 50.99 -1.27
CA GLU A 88 -22.03 51.68 -0.37
C GLU A 88 -21.29 52.69 0.51
N LEU A 89 -20.20 52.27 1.17
CA LEU A 89 -19.36 53.13 2.00
C LEU A 89 -18.90 54.38 1.23
N ARG A 90 -18.40 54.20 0.00
CA ARG A 90 -17.99 55.30 -0.89
C ARG A 90 -19.10 56.33 -1.11
N ARG A 91 -20.34 55.88 -1.27
CA ARG A 91 -21.51 56.74 -1.53
C ARG A 91 -22.06 57.43 -0.28
N VAL A 92 -21.86 56.86 0.91
CA VAL A 92 -22.31 57.47 2.17
C VAL A 92 -21.57 58.77 2.44
N LYS A 93 -22.32 59.82 2.79
CA LYS A 93 -21.73 61.11 3.17
C LYS A 93 -20.94 60.96 4.47
N SER A 94 -19.77 61.57 4.53
CA SER A 94 -18.87 61.53 5.70
C SER A 94 -19.51 62.07 6.98
N THR A 95 -20.63 62.80 6.86
CA THR A 95 -21.42 63.33 7.97
C THR A 95 -22.40 62.32 8.59
N ASP A 96 -22.64 61.17 7.95
CA ASP A 96 -23.53 60.12 8.46
C ASP A 96 -22.75 59.06 9.26
N ALA A 97 -22.35 59.45 10.48
CA ALA A 97 -21.54 58.60 11.35
C ALA A 97 -22.21 57.27 11.71
N ARG A 98 -23.54 57.24 11.78
CA ARG A 98 -24.30 56.03 12.14
C ARG A 98 -24.17 54.99 11.03
N GLU A 99 -24.32 55.41 9.79
CA GLU A 99 -24.25 54.52 8.64
C GLU A 99 -22.83 54.03 8.38
N ILE A 100 -21.84 54.91 8.50
CA ILE A 100 -20.42 54.53 8.45
C ILE A 100 -20.08 53.46 9.50
N THR A 101 -20.61 53.62 10.72
CA THR A 101 -20.38 52.64 11.80
C THR A 101 -21.04 51.29 11.50
N ARG A 102 -22.24 51.27 10.91
CA ARG A 102 -22.91 50.04 10.47
C ARG A 102 -22.06 49.31 9.41
N LEU A 103 -21.68 50.02 8.35
CA LEU A 103 -20.86 49.48 7.25
C LEU A 103 -19.51 48.97 7.75
N LYS A 104 -18.86 49.70 8.67
CA LYS A 104 -17.61 49.26 9.32
C LYS A 104 -17.78 47.93 10.04
N LYS A 105 -18.88 47.74 10.76
CA LYS A 105 -19.18 46.49 11.47
C LYS A 105 -19.44 45.33 10.50
N GLU A 106 -20.14 45.58 9.41
CA GLU A 106 -20.42 44.56 8.39
C GLU A 106 -19.14 44.17 7.64
N LEU A 107 -18.34 45.14 7.20
CA LEU A 107 -17.04 44.90 6.58
C LEU A 107 -16.11 44.11 7.52
N ALA A 108 -16.10 44.43 8.83
CA ALA A 108 -15.32 43.69 9.81
C ALA A 108 -15.78 42.23 9.97
N THR A 109 -17.09 41.99 9.86
CA THR A 109 -17.67 40.64 9.91
C THR A 109 -17.24 39.82 8.70
N VAL A 110 -17.36 40.40 7.49
CA VAL A 110 -16.94 39.74 6.25
C VAL A 110 -15.43 39.48 6.26
N ARG A 111 -14.63 40.43 6.77
CA ARG A 111 -13.18 40.26 6.98
C ARG A 111 -12.86 39.03 7.83
N ALA A 112 -13.61 38.83 8.92
CA ALA A 112 -13.39 37.72 9.83
C ALA A 112 -13.71 36.36 9.16
N VAL A 113 -14.81 36.28 8.42
CA VAL A 113 -15.22 35.07 7.67
C VAL A 113 -14.21 34.71 6.59
N ILE A 114 -13.74 35.70 5.82
CA ILE A 114 -12.72 35.47 4.80
C ILE A 114 -11.42 34.97 5.44
N ARG A 115 -10.99 35.56 6.56
CA ARG A 115 -9.81 35.10 7.30
C ARG A 115 -9.94 33.66 7.81
N SER A 116 -11.12 33.25 8.30
CA SER A 116 -11.31 31.86 8.72
C SER A 116 -11.17 30.88 7.57
N TYR A 117 -11.76 31.18 6.40
CA TYR A 117 -11.59 30.33 5.21
C TYR A 117 -10.14 30.24 4.77
N VAL A 118 -9.38 31.33 4.84
CA VAL A 118 -7.95 31.34 4.52
C VAL A 118 -7.13 30.41 5.42
N MET A 119 -7.40 30.42 6.73
CA MET A 119 -6.73 29.51 7.65
C MET A 119 -7.10 28.04 7.38
N GLU A 120 -8.37 27.78 7.07
CA GLU A 120 -8.84 26.44 6.73
C GLU A 120 -8.18 25.90 5.45
N ILE A 121 -8.05 26.75 4.42
CA ILE A 121 -7.36 26.40 3.17
C ILE A 121 -5.89 26.06 3.42
N ASP A 122 -5.17 26.90 4.18
CA ASP A 122 -3.76 26.64 4.51
C ASP A 122 -3.61 25.30 5.27
N SER A 123 -4.50 25.05 6.23
CA SER A 123 -4.55 23.76 6.94
C SER A 123 -4.80 22.60 5.99
N LEU A 124 -5.80 22.69 5.11
CA LEU A 124 -6.13 21.65 4.13
C LEU A 124 -4.98 21.42 3.16
N ASN A 125 -4.30 22.46 2.70
CA ASN A 125 -3.15 22.36 1.82
C ASN A 125 -1.97 21.64 2.50
N ARG A 126 -1.69 21.95 3.76
CA ARG A 126 -0.66 21.25 4.55
C ARG A 126 -0.99 19.77 4.73
N VAL A 127 -2.24 19.46 5.06
CA VAL A 127 -2.71 18.08 5.20
C VAL A 127 -2.62 17.35 3.86
N ASN A 128 -3.07 17.95 2.76
CA ASN A 128 -2.97 17.35 1.42
C ASN A 128 -1.52 17.10 0.99
N ALA A 129 -0.60 18.03 1.27
CA ALA A 129 0.82 17.84 0.98
C ALA A 129 1.39 16.66 1.79
N SER A 130 1.07 16.58 3.09
CA SER A 130 1.47 15.47 3.95
C SER A 130 0.89 14.13 3.49
N LEU A 131 -0.41 14.09 3.16
CA LEU A 131 -1.08 12.89 2.63
C LEU A 131 -0.49 12.46 1.29
N THR A 132 -0.13 13.40 0.41
CA THR A 132 0.49 13.09 -0.88
C THR A 132 1.89 12.49 -0.70
N GLN A 133 2.68 13.05 0.21
CA GLN A 133 3.99 12.52 0.58
C GLN A 133 3.88 11.12 1.19
N GLU A 134 2.93 10.93 2.11
CA GLU A 134 2.69 9.64 2.73
C GLU A 134 2.22 8.59 1.72
N ASN A 135 1.28 8.94 0.83
CA ASN A 135 0.81 8.05 -0.22
C ASN A 135 1.95 7.62 -1.15
N THR A 136 2.81 8.56 -1.54
CA THR A 136 4.01 8.26 -2.35
C THR A 136 4.98 7.32 -1.62
N ARG A 137 5.23 7.57 -0.33
CA ARG A 137 6.07 6.71 0.53
C ARG A 137 5.49 5.30 0.65
N VAL A 138 4.20 5.18 0.95
CA VAL A 138 3.51 3.90 1.11
C VAL A 138 3.51 3.10 -0.18
N LYS A 139 3.23 3.74 -1.33
CA LYS A 139 3.32 3.09 -2.64
C LYS A 139 4.73 2.56 -2.93
N GLY A 140 5.76 3.37 -2.67
CA GLY A 140 7.15 2.93 -2.83
C GLY A 140 7.53 1.74 -1.94
N GLN A 141 7.08 1.75 -0.67
CA GLN A 141 7.27 0.63 0.25
C GLN A 141 6.54 -0.63 -0.22
N TYR A 142 5.32 -0.49 -0.72
CA TYR A 142 4.52 -1.61 -1.24
C TYR A 142 5.16 -2.26 -2.48
N GLU A 143 5.63 -1.45 -3.44
CA GLU A 143 6.34 -1.95 -4.62
C GLU A 143 7.65 -2.66 -4.24
N ALA A 144 8.41 -2.11 -3.30
CA ALA A 144 9.64 -2.73 -2.80
C ALA A 144 9.36 -4.09 -2.13
N ALA A 145 8.34 -4.16 -1.26
CA ALA A 145 7.94 -5.40 -0.61
C ALA A 145 7.45 -6.44 -1.62
N THR A 146 6.68 -6.03 -2.63
CA THR A 146 6.19 -6.93 -3.69
C THR A 146 7.36 -7.54 -4.47
N ARG A 147 8.33 -6.73 -4.90
CA ARG A 147 9.55 -7.21 -5.58
C ARG A 147 10.35 -8.18 -4.71
N GLN A 148 10.47 -7.90 -3.41
CA GLN A 148 11.14 -8.80 -2.47
C GLN A 148 10.43 -10.15 -2.36
N ILE A 149 9.09 -10.16 -2.27
CA ILE A 149 8.29 -11.39 -2.21
C ILE A 149 8.46 -12.23 -3.48
N GLU A 150 8.43 -11.60 -4.66
CA GLU A 150 8.65 -12.28 -5.94
C GLU A 150 10.05 -12.91 -6.02
N GLY A 151 11.07 -12.17 -5.56
CA GLY A 151 12.45 -12.67 -5.44
C GLY A 151 12.56 -13.88 -4.52
N LEU A 152 12.07 -13.76 -3.29
CA LEU A 152 12.08 -14.84 -2.30
C LEU A 152 11.29 -16.07 -2.77
N SER A 153 10.16 -15.87 -3.46
CA SER A 153 9.36 -16.96 -4.03
C SER A 153 10.14 -17.73 -5.11
N THR A 154 10.85 -17.01 -5.98
CA THR A 154 11.68 -17.59 -7.04
C THR A 154 12.87 -18.34 -6.45
N GLU A 155 13.56 -17.74 -5.47
CA GLU A 155 14.67 -18.37 -4.76
C GLU A 155 14.23 -19.63 -4.02
N LYS A 156 13.10 -19.58 -3.31
CA LYS A 156 12.51 -20.73 -2.63
C LYS A 156 12.18 -21.86 -3.60
N ARG A 157 11.63 -21.55 -4.78
CA ARG A 157 11.35 -22.57 -5.81
C ARG A 157 12.65 -23.23 -6.27
N SER A 158 13.67 -22.44 -6.63
CA SER A 158 14.97 -22.97 -7.05
C SER A 158 15.64 -23.81 -5.97
N LEU A 159 15.59 -23.37 -4.71
CA LEU A 159 16.15 -24.11 -3.60
C LEU A 159 15.37 -25.41 -3.35
N SER A 160 14.04 -25.37 -3.43
CA SER A 160 13.19 -26.57 -3.27
C SER A 160 13.48 -27.61 -4.36
N GLU A 161 13.67 -27.18 -5.61
CA GLU A 161 14.07 -28.07 -6.72
C GLU A 161 15.45 -28.70 -6.47
N LYS A 162 16.44 -27.89 -6.07
CA LYS A 162 17.78 -28.39 -5.73
C LYS A 162 17.74 -29.40 -4.58
N VAL A 163 16.97 -29.13 -3.53
CA VAL A 163 16.79 -30.05 -2.40
C VAL A 163 16.09 -31.33 -2.86
N ALA A 164 15.06 -31.26 -3.71
CA ALA A 164 14.37 -32.44 -4.22
C ALA A 164 15.31 -33.36 -5.03
N ILE A 165 16.16 -32.78 -5.88
CA ILE A 165 17.18 -33.54 -6.63
C ILE A 165 18.21 -34.14 -5.66
N ALA A 166 18.72 -33.34 -4.72
CA ALA A 166 19.72 -33.81 -3.75
C ALA A 166 19.17 -34.85 -2.76
N ALA A 167 17.85 -34.86 -2.51
CA ALA A 167 17.17 -35.81 -1.64
C ALA A 167 16.81 -37.13 -2.32
N GLN A 168 17.02 -37.27 -3.64
CA GLN A 168 16.75 -38.51 -4.35
C GLN A 168 17.65 -39.65 -3.83
N LEU A 169 17.05 -40.81 -3.57
CA LEU A 169 17.79 -42.02 -3.19
C LEU A 169 18.40 -42.66 -4.43
N ASP A 170 19.59 -43.25 -4.29
CA ASP A 170 20.24 -44.04 -5.33
C ASP A 170 20.50 -45.47 -4.85
N ALA A 171 20.30 -46.44 -5.74
CA ALA A 171 20.60 -47.84 -5.53
C ALA A 171 21.87 -48.23 -6.27
N THR A 172 22.88 -48.67 -5.53
CA THR A 172 24.15 -49.17 -6.06
C THR A 172 24.34 -50.65 -5.75
N GLY A 173 25.32 -51.28 -6.39
CA GLY A 173 25.61 -52.71 -6.15
C GLY A 173 24.47 -53.65 -6.55
N ILE A 174 23.60 -53.25 -7.49
CA ILE A 174 22.44 -54.05 -7.90
C ILE A 174 22.92 -55.39 -8.45
N SER A 175 22.43 -56.48 -7.87
CA SER A 175 22.67 -57.85 -8.29
C SER A 175 21.36 -58.63 -8.39
N LEU A 176 21.23 -59.49 -9.40
CA LEU A 176 20.16 -60.47 -9.53
C LEU A 176 20.76 -61.88 -9.53
N VAL A 177 20.32 -62.72 -8.60
CA VAL A 177 20.82 -64.09 -8.43
C VAL A 177 19.65 -65.07 -8.48
N ALA A 178 19.72 -66.05 -9.38
CA ALA A 178 18.77 -67.15 -9.44
C ALA A 178 19.16 -68.26 -8.46
N LYS A 179 18.21 -68.74 -7.66
CA LYS A 179 18.38 -69.79 -6.65
C LYS A 179 17.49 -70.99 -6.97
N ASN A 180 18.05 -72.19 -6.87
CA ASN A 180 17.31 -73.45 -7.06
C ASN A 180 16.56 -73.88 -5.78
N LYS A 181 15.83 -75.00 -5.85
CA LYS A 181 15.09 -75.59 -4.71
C LYS A 181 15.94 -75.84 -3.45
N ARG A 182 17.26 -75.99 -3.60
CA ARG A 182 18.22 -76.20 -2.50
C ARG A 182 18.81 -74.88 -1.96
N GLY A 183 18.31 -73.74 -2.42
CA GLY A 183 18.79 -72.40 -2.06
C GLY A 183 20.15 -72.02 -2.66
N LYS A 184 20.73 -72.87 -3.52
CA LYS A 184 22.04 -72.61 -4.15
C LYS A 184 21.87 -71.78 -5.41
N SER A 185 22.81 -70.88 -5.65
CA SER A 185 22.89 -70.10 -6.89
C SER A 185 22.99 -71.01 -8.11
N THR A 186 22.31 -70.65 -9.20
CA THR A 186 22.30 -71.39 -10.46
C THR A 186 22.29 -70.42 -11.64
N ASP A 187 23.10 -70.69 -12.65
CA ASP A 187 23.09 -69.90 -13.90
C ASP A 187 21.98 -70.36 -14.86
N GLN A 188 21.41 -71.55 -14.61
CA GLN A 188 20.28 -72.12 -15.36
C GLN A 188 18.97 -71.58 -14.78
N ILE A 189 18.33 -70.66 -15.52
CA ILE A 189 17.14 -69.94 -15.07
C ILE A 189 15.91 -70.84 -14.96
N GLU A 190 15.83 -71.88 -15.80
CA GLU A 190 14.74 -72.86 -15.81
C GLU A 190 14.67 -73.67 -14.50
N LYS A 191 15.80 -73.81 -13.81
CA LYS A 191 15.90 -74.51 -12.52
C LYS A 191 15.72 -73.58 -11.33
N ALA A 192 15.55 -72.29 -11.56
CA ALA A 192 15.35 -71.31 -10.51
C ALA A 192 13.97 -71.48 -9.87
N THR A 193 13.93 -71.44 -8.55
CA THR A 193 12.68 -71.35 -7.77
C THR A 193 12.52 -70.01 -7.08
N THR A 194 13.61 -69.24 -6.95
CA THR A 194 13.58 -67.89 -6.40
C THR A 194 14.59 -67.02 -7.13
N LEU A 195 14.20 -65.78 -7.43
CA LEU A 195 15.10 -64.72 -7.86
C LEU A 195 15.37 -63.79 -6.68
N GLN A 196 16.63 -63.61 -6.31
CA GLN A 196 17.05 -62.67 -5.28
C GLN A 196 17.61 -61.41 -5.93
N VAL A 197 17.01 -60.25 -5.64
CA VAL A 197 17.57 -58.94 -5.97
C VAL A 197 18.22 -58.38 -4.71
N SER A 198 19.47 -57.93 -4.81
CA SER A 198 20.20 -57.28 -3.71
C SER A 198 20.85 -56.00 -4.21
N PHE A 199 20.86 -54.96 -3.38
CA PHE A 199 21.44 -53.65 -3.69
C PHE A 199 21.62 -52.86 -2.39
N ASN A 200 22.38 -51.77 -2.45
CA ASN A 200 22.54 -50.83 -1.35
C ASN A 200 21.90 -49.50 -1.71
N ILE A 201 21.05 -48.96 -0.83
CA ILE A 201 20.64 -47.56 -0.89
C ILE A 201 21.82 -46.75 -0.38
N THR A 202 22.32 -45.81 -1.18
CA THR A 202 23.49 -44.99 -0.83
C THR A 202 23.21 -44.07 0.35
N ARG A 203 24.28 -43.63 1.01
CA ARG A 203 24.21 -42.59 2.04
C ARG A 203 23.73 -41.27 1.44
N ASN A 204 22.65 -40.71 1.97
CA ASN A 204 22.08 -39.43 1.57
C ASN A 204 21.47 -38.71 2.77
N VAL A 205 22.19 -37.71 3.28
CA VAL A 205 21.76 -36.89 4.43
C VAL A 205 20.65 -35.88 4.10
N THR A 206 20.41 -35.63 2.81
CA THR A 206 19.35 -34.70 2.34
C THR A 206 18.02 -35.42 2.17
N ALA A 207 18.03 -36.75 2.04
CA ALA A 207 16.83 -37.57 1.92
C ALA A 207 16.10 -37.68 3.28
N ALA A 208 14.77 -37.64 3.23
CA ALA A 208 13.96 -37.78 4.44
C ALA A 208 14.14 -39.17 5.07
N SER A 209 14.50 -39.21 6.35
CA SER A 209 14.57 -40.45 7.13
C SER A 209 13.17 -41.01 7.41
N GLY A 210 13.06 -42.33 7.55
CA GLY A 210 11.84 -43.04 7.87
C GLY A 210 11.68 -44.34 7.07
N VAL A 211 10.50 -44.95 7.18
CA VAL A 211 10.17 -46.17 6.44
C VAL A 211 9.95 -45.83 4.97
N LYS A 212 10.71 -46.47 4.10
CA LYS A 212 10.68 -46.34 2.64
C LYS A 212 10.13 -47.60 2.02
N ASP A 213 9.12 -47.44 1.16
CA ASP A 213 8.61 -48.51 0.33
C ASP A 213 9.46 -48.64 -0.94
N ILE A 214 10.15 -49.78 -1.06
CA ILE A 214 10.94 -50.13 -2.23
C ILE A 214 10.10 -51.03 -3.13
N TYR A 215 9.95 -50.63 -4.38
CA TYR A 215 9.29 -51.40 -5.42
C TYR A 215 10.33 -51.89 -6.42
N VAL A 216 10.30 -53.19 -6.73
CA VAL A 216 11.19 -53.79 -7.74
C VAL A 216 10.36 -54.35 -8.89
N ARG A 217 10.75 -53.95 -10.10
CA ARG A 217 10.20 -54.46 -11.36
C ARG A 217 11.27 -55.33 -12.02
N ILE A 218 10.91 -56.57 -12.35
CA ILE A 218 11.78 -57.46 -13.12
C ILE A 218 11.10 -57.74 -14.47
N MET A 219 11.67 -57.22 -15.55
CA MET A 219 11.22 -57.53 -16.90
C MET A 219 11.96 -58.75 -17.43
N SER A 220 11.19 -59.70 -17.96
CA SER A 220 11.70 -60.89 -18.64
C SER A 220 12.28 -60.56 -20.02
N PRO A 221 13.07 -61.47 -20.61
CA PRO A 221 13.64 -61.29 -21.96
C PRO A 221 12.58 -61.09 -23.05
N THR A 222 11.35 -61.58 -22.82
CA THR A 222 10.23 -61.42 -23.75
C THR A 222 9.50 -60.09 -23.60
N GLY A 223 9.98 -59.18 -22.74
CA GLY A 223 9.38 -57.87 -22.48
C GLY A 223 8.23 -57.88 -21.47
N ASN A 224 7.89 -59.03 -20.88
CA ASN A 224 6.82 -59.13 -19.89
C ASN A 224 7.35 -58.90 -18.47
N LEU A 225 6.59 -58.19 -17.63
CA LEU A 225 6.88 -58.10 -16.20
C LEU A 225 6.67 -59.48 -15.55
N LEU A 226 7.64 -59.93 -14.75
CA LEU A 226 7.47 -61.12 -13.92
C LEU A 226 6.37 -60.87 -12.90
N ASN A 227 5.39 -61.78 -12.81
CA ASN A 227 4.09 -61.64 -12.14
C ASN A 227 4.02 -60.50 -11.11
N GLY A 228 3.14 -59.54 -11.37
CA GLY A 228 2.97 -58.35 -10.54
C GLY A 228 2.30 -58.67 -9.21
N ALA A 229 2.92 -58.26 -8.11
CA ALA A 229 2.36 -58.37 -6.76
C ALA A 229 1.42 -57.19 -6.42
N GLY A 230 1.41 -56.15 -7.25
CA GLY A 230 0.53 -54.98 -7.12
C GLY A 230 1.04 -53.81 -7.95
N SER A 231 0.46 -52.63 -7.72
CA SER A 231 0.83 -51.40 -8.41
C SER A 231 1.26 -50.27 -7.47
N PHE A 232 1.99 -49.30 -8.04
CA PHE A 232 2.43 -48.08 -7.38
C PHE A 232 2.38 -46.90 -8.36
N SER A 233 2.27 -45.69 -7.82
CA SER A 233 2.31 -44.46 -8.60
C SER A 233 3.75 -44.09 -8.93
N TYR A 234 4.00 -43.74 -10.19
CA TYR A 234 5.28 -43.24 -10.67
C TYR A 234 5.01 -42.17 -11.72
N GLU A 235 5.51 -40.96 -11.49
CA GLU A 235 5.16 -39.78 -12.30
C GLU A 235 3.62 -39.65 -12.38
N ASN A 236 3.06 -39.56 -13.59
CA ASN A 236 1.62 -39.44 -13.84
C ASN A 236 0.97 -40.78 -14.24
N ARG A 237 1.57 -41.92 -13.88
CA ARG A 237 1.09 -43.26 -14.25
C ARG A 237 1.17 -44.25 -13.10
N THR A 238 0.43 -45.34 -13.25
CA THR A 238 0.45 -46.48 -12.35
C THR A 238 1.27 -47.60 -12.95
N LEU A 239 2.33 -48.02 -12.27
CA LEU A 239 3.20 -49.12 -12.68
C LEU A 239 2.95 -50.35 -11.83
N GLN A 240 3.02 -51.53 -12.44
CA GLN A 240 3.00 -52.81 -11.73
C GLN A 240 4.42 -53.17 -11.25
N TYR A 241 4.53 -53.72 -10.04
CA TYR A 241 5.79 -54.20 -9.47
C TYR A 241 5.79 -55.71 -9.27
N SER A 242 6.96 -56.35 -9.43
CA SER A 242 7.12 -57.80 -9.21
C SER A 242 7.19 -58.13 -7.72
N MET A 243 7.82 -57.27 -6.93
CA MET A 243 7.91 -57.40 -5.46
C MET A 243 8.10 -56.05 -4.77
N LYS A 244 7.69 -55.98 -3.50
CA LYS A 244 7.79 -54.80 -2.63
C LYS A 244 8.49 -55.16 -1.32
N ARG A 245 9.26 -54.23 -0.76
CA ARG A 245 9.76 -54.31 0.62
C ARG A 245 9.80 -52.93 1.27
N SER A 246 9.33 -52.83 2.50
CA SER A 246 9.51 -51.62 3.32
C SER A 246 10.82 -51.72 4.11
N VAL A 247 11.62 -50.65 4.11
CA VAL A 247 12.92 -50.58 4.78
C VAL A 247 13.01 -49.28 5.55
N GLU A 248 13.50 -49.32 6.79
CA GLU A 248 13.80 -48.11 7.55
C GLU A 248 15.12 -47.50 7.08
N TYR A 249 15.07 -46.26 6.60
CA TYR A 249 16.22 -45.51 6.11
C TYR A 249 16.49 -44.31 7.03
N ASN A 250 17.73 -44.15 7.48
CA ASN A 250 18.14 -43.12 8.43
C ASN A 250 19.19 -42.15 7.86
N GLY A 251 19.37 -42.13 6.54
CA GLY A 251 20.38 -41.32 5.86
C GLY A 251 21.71 -42.05 5.64
N GLU A 252 21.93 -43.22 6.27
CA GLU A 252 23.13 -44.04 6.08
C GLU A 252 22.94 -45.12 5.00
N GLU A 253 24.06 -45.66 4.49
CA GLU A 253 24.02 -46.72 3.49
C GLU A 253 23.25 -47.94 4.04
N THR A 254 22.21 -48.35 3.31
CA THR A 254 21.27 -49.38 3.79
C THR A 254 21.21 -50.54 2.79
N PRO A 255 21.69 -51.74 3.16
CA PRO A 255 21.60 -52.91 2.29
C PRO A 255 20.18 -53.46 2.26
N VAL A 256 19.70 -53.79 1.05
CA VAL A 256 18.35 -54.29 0.82
C VAL A 256 18.41 -55.57 0.00
N SER A 257 17.60 -56.56 0.38
CA SER A 257 17.42 -57.80 -0.39
C SER A 257 15.95 -58.16 -0.48
N LEU A 258 15.50 -58.52 -1.68
CA LEU A 258 14.14 -58.96 -1.96
C LEU A 258 14.18 -60.29 -2.72
N PHE A 259 13.15 -61.09 -2.50
CA PHE A 259 13.02 -62.43 -3.07
C PHE A 259 11.72 -62.51 -3.85
N TRP A 260 11.81 -62.87 -5.11
CA TRP A 260 10.67 -63.17 -5.96
C TRP A 260 10.58 -64.68 -6.18
N ASN A 261 9.46 -65.28 -5.77
CA ASN A 261 9.25 -66.71 -5.93
C ASN A 261 8.76 -67.03 -7.34
N VAL A 262 9.38 -68.01 -7.97
CA VAL A 262 9.08 -68.40 -9.34
C VAL A 262 7.73 -69.12 -9.37
N SER A 263 6.72 -68.47 -9.94
CA SER A 263 5.38 -69.02 -10.13
C SER A 263 5.03 -69.29 -11.60
N GLN A 264 5.98 -69.04 -12.51
CA GLN A 264 5.82 -69.15 -13.96
C GLN A 264 7.09 -69.72 -14.57
N ALA A 265 6.99 -70.29 -15.77
CA ALA A 265 8.17 -70.71 -16.51
C ALA A 265 9.06 -69.48 -16.82
N LEU A 266 10.34 -69.59 -16.52
CA LEU A 266 11.36 -68.60 -16.86
C LEU A 266 12.11 -69.07 -18.09
N VAL A 267 12.49 -68.13 -18.96
CA VAL A 267 13.23 -68.39 -20.19
C VAL A 267 14.64 -67.82 -20.11
N ALA A 268 15.59 -68.46 -20.80
CA ALA A 268 16.94 -67.94 -20.96
C ALA A 268 16.93 -66.57 -21.64
N GLY A 269 17.89 -65.72 -21.29
CA GLY A 269 18.04 -64.37 -21.85
C GLY A 269 18.28 -63.29 -20.79
N THR A 270 18.09 -62.04 -21.21
CA THR A 270 18.38 -60.85 -20.40
C THR A 270 17.16 -60.37 -19.64
N TYR A 271 17.27 -60.31 -18.31
CA TYR A 271 16.29 -59.76 -17.41
C TYR A 271 16.69 -58.34 -16.99
N GLN A 272 15.76 -57.39 -17.06
CA GLN A 272 15.99 -56.02 -16.60
C GLN A 272 15.36 -55.81 -15.22
N VAL A 273 16.18 -55.39 -14.26
CA VAL A 273 15.73 -55.00 -12.93
C VAL A 273 15.66 -53.48 -12.87
N SER A 274 14.54 -52.95 -12.39
CA SER A 274 14.36 -51.53 -12.09
C SER A 274 13.81 -51.37 -10.68
N ILE A 275 14.45 -50.50 -9.90
CA ILE A 275 14.17 -50.29 -8.48
C ILE A 275 13.61 -48.87 -8.31
N PHE A 276 12.55 -48.75 -7.54
CA PHE A 276 11.86 -47.49 -7.28
C PHE A 276 11.66 -47.28 -5.78
N ALA A 277 11.82 -46.03 -5.34
CA ALA A 277 11.54 -45.58 -3.98
C ALA A 277 11.14 -44.10 -4.03
N ASP A 278 10.28 -43.66 -3.11
CA ASP A 278 9.81 -42.27 -3.00
C ASP A 278 9.29 -41.68 -4.34
N GLY A 279 8.64 -42.51 -5.16
CA GLY A 279 8.08 -42.08 -6.45
C GLY A 279 9.10 -41.92 -7.59
N ASN A 280 10.38 -42.22 -7.36
CA ASN A 280 11.47 -42.10 -8.33
C ASN A 280 12.10 -43.46 -8.66
N MET A 281 12.70 -43.59 -9.85
CA MET A 281 13.56 -44.73 -10.17
C MET A 281 14.95 -44.48 -9.57
N ILE A 282 15.38 -45.36 -8.68
CA ILE A 282 16.63 -45.20 -7.93
C ILE A 282 17.77 -46.07 -8.49
N GLY A 283 17.47 -46.98 -9.42
CA GLY A 283 18.49 -47.74 -10.12
C GLY A 283 17.92 -48.76 -11.09
N SER A 284 18.69 -49.11 -12.12
CA SER A 284 18.33 -50.16 -13.07
C SER A 284 19.58 -50.89 -13.57
N ARG A 285 19.45 -52.21 -13.77
CA ARG A 285 20.52 -53.05 -14.31
C ARG A 285 19.95 -54.30 -14.99
N SER A 286 20.62 -54.75 -16.05
CA SER A 286 20.26 -55.95 -16.79
C SER A 286 21.19 -57.11 -16.47
N PHE A 287 20.64 -58.33 -16.43
CA PHE A 287 21.36 -59.57 -16.09
C PHE A 287 20.98 -60.67 -17.07
N ALA A 288 21.96 -61.35 -17.63
CA ALA A 288 21.75 -62.46 -18.55
C ALA A 288 21.81 -63.81 -17.82
N PHE A 289 20.84 -64.68 -18.11
CA PHE A 289 20.83 -66.06 -17.64
C PHE A 289 20.77 -67.05 -18.80
N LYS A 290 21.26 -68.27 -18.54
CA LYS A 290 21.24 -69.38 -19.48
C LYS A 290 20.08 -70.33 -19.20
#